data_AF-A0A958FKW4-F1
#
_entry.id   AF-A0A958FKW4-F1
#
_cell.length_a   1.000
_cell.length_b   1.000
_cell.length_c   1.000
_cell.angle_alpha   90.00
_cell.angle_beta   90.00
_cell.angle_gamma   90.00
#
_symmetry.space_group_name_H-M   'P 1'
#
loop_
_entity.id
_entity.type
_entity.pdbx_description
1 polymer ?
#
loop_
_entity_poly.entity_id
_entity_poly.type
_entity_poly.pdbx_seq_one_letter_code
_entity_poly.pdbx_strand_id
1 'polypeptide(L)'
;EMGPLAFAAGSQHFTFGRDLPISDESEARLQEALAAGNFTHVEEPFELGEVSFHYGWTFHHAGANHTTQPRRVMTIIYMDEAMQLKAPANVHQQADWDAWCPGAEIGEV
;
A
#
# COMPACT_ATOMS: atom_id res chain seq x y z
N GLU A 1 7.71 -18.22 5.56
CA GLU A 1 9.08 -18.05 6.08
C GLU A 1 9.69 -16.69 5.72
N MET A 2 9.68 -16.30 4.44
CA MET A 2 10.22 -15.00 3.98
C MET A 2 9.22 -13.83 3.99
N GLY A 3 8.05 -14.01 4.62
CA GLY A 3 7.01 -12.99 4.76
C GLY A 3 6.41 -12.50 3.44
N PRO A 4 5.69 -13.35 2.67
CA PRO A 4 5.05 -12.96 1.41
C PRO A 4 4.13 -11.73 1.58
N LEU A 5 3.76 -11.09 0.47
CA LEU A 5 2.69 -10.10 0.51
C LEU A 5 1.38 -10.81 0.84
N ALA A 6 0.63 -10.21 1.75
CA ALA A 6 -0.71 -10.60 2.13
C ALA A 6 -1.67 -9.47 1.76
N PHE A 7 -2.88 -9.83 1.31
CA PHE A 7 -3.88 -8.90 0.81
C PHE A 7 -5.23 -9.16 1.46
N ALA A 8 -5.95 -8.10 1.82
CA ALA A 8 -7.39 -8.16 2.05
C ALA A 8 -8.10 -7.93 0.70
N ALA A 9 -8.47 -9.00 0.00
CA ALA A 9 -9.04 -8.90 -1.34
C ALA A 9 -10.38 -8.14 -1.33
N GLY A 10 -10.56 -7.22 -2.28
CA GLY A 10 -11.76 -6.37 -2.39
C GLY A 10 -11.77 -5.14 -1.46
N SER A 11 -10.73 -4.96 -0.63
CA SER A 11 -10.66 -3.87 0.35
C SER A 11 -10.34 -2.50 -0.23
N GLN A 12 -10.15 -2.35 -1.55
CA GLN A 12 -9.88 -1.06 -2.18
C GLN A 12 -11.01 -0.03 -1.99
N HIS A 13 -12.21 -0.49 -1.66
CA HIS A 13 -13.36 0.36 -1.34
C HIS A 13 -13.52 0.65 0.16
N PHE A 14 -12.67 0.07 1.01
CA PHE A 14 -12.70 0.26 2.46
C PHE A 14 -11.91 1.50 2.85
N THR A 15 -12.56 2.46 3.51
CA THR A 15 -11.99 3.80 3.77
C THR A 15 -11.54 4.02 5.22
N PHE A 16 -11.81 3.07 6.12
CA PHE A 16 -11.39 3.20 7.51
C PHE A 16 -9.87 3.16 7.63
N GLY A 17 -9.31 3.95 8.55
CA GLY A 17 -7.89 3.92 8.89
C GLY A 17 -6.95 4.69 7.97
N ARG A 18 -7.46 5.30 6.88
CA ARG A 18 -6.62 5.96 5.85
C ARG A 18 -5.90 7.22 6.32
N ASP A 19 -6.48 7.92 7.28
CA ASP A 19 -5.89 9.13 7.87
C ASP A 19 -5.14 8.83 9.19
N LEU A 20 -5.05 7.55 9.59
CA LEU A 20 -4.30 7.19 10.78
C LEU A 20 -2.79 7.28 10.48
N PRO A 21 -2.00 7.93 11.35
CA PRO A 21 -0.56 7.93 11.20
C PRO A 21 0.00 6.52 11.40
N ILE A 22 1.15 6.23 10.80
CA ILE A 22 1.81 4.92 10.96
C ILE A 22 2.26 4.77 12.41
N SER A 23 1.68 3.80 13.13
CA SER A 23 2.02 3.46 14.51
C SER A 23 1.53 2.06 14.85
N ASP A 24 2.04 1.49 15.95
CA ASP A 24 1.56 0.19 16.44
C ASP A 24 0.06 0.23 16.80
N GLU A 25 -0.42 1.39 17.27
CA GLU A 25 -1.85 1.57 17.60
C GLU A 25 -2.72 1.60 16.34
N SER A 26 -2.29 2.31 15.29
CA SER A 26 -3.06 2.36 14.05
C SER A 26 -3.07 1.03 13.33
N GLU A 27 -1.96 0.29 13.37
CA GLU A 27 -1.85 -1.09 12.87
C GLU A 27 -2.86 -2.01 13.58
N ALA A 28 -2.89 -2.00 14.92
CA ALA A 28 -3.84 -2.82 15.70
C ALA A 28 -5.30 -2.51 15.33
N ARG A 29 -5.65 -1.21 15.23
CA ARG A 29 -7.00 -0.78 14.85
C ARG A 29 -7.36 -1.18 13.42
N LEU A 30 -6.41 -1.13 12.50
CA LEU A 30 -6.58 -1.56 11.11
C LEU A 30 -6.80 -3.07 11.01
N GLN A 31 -6.01 -3.86 11.73
CA GLN A 31 -6.18 -5.31 11.79
C GLN A 31 -7.55 -5.71 12.32
N GLU A 32 -8.01 -5.08 13.41
CA GLU A 32 -9.35 -5.31 13.95
C GLU A 32 -10.44 -4.96 12.92
N ALA A 33 -10.32 -3.81 12.26
CA ALA A 33 -11.30 -3.36 11.26
C ALA A 33 -11.34 -4.26 10.02
N LEU A 34 -10.18 -4.72 9.55
CA LEU A 34 -10.09 -5.65 8.41
C LEU A 34 -10.62 -7.04 8.77
N ALA A 35 -10.34 -7.53 9.98
CA ALA A 35 -10.88 -8.79 10.48
C ALA A 35 -12.42 -8.75 10.59
N ALA A 36 -12.98 -7.62 11.03
CA ALA A 36 -14.43 -7.40 11.07
C ALA A 36 -15.06 -7.21 9.67
N GLY A 37 -14.27 -6.81 8.68
CA GLY A 37 -14.71 -6.54 7.31
C GLY A 37 -15.00 -7.77 6.46
N ASN A 38 -14.77 -8.99 6.96
CA ASN A 38 -14.98 -10.27 6.26
C ASN A 38 -14.31 -10.32 4.87
N PHE A 39 -13.15 -9.69 4.71
CA PHE A 39 -12.38 -9.77 3.47
C PHE A 39 -11.75 -11.15 3.30
N THR A 40 -11.61 -11.61 2.05
CA THR A 40 -10.78 -12.78 1.76
C THR A 40 -9.32 -12.41 1.95
N HIS A 41 -8.67 -13.03 2.93
CA HIS A 41 -7.22 -12.90 3.15
C HIS A 41 -6.49 -13.80 2.15
N VAL A 42 -5.64 -13.19 1.32
CA VAL A 42 -4.83 -13.89 0.31
C VAL A 42 -3.36 -13.69 0.69
N GLU A 43 -2.68 -14.76 1.06
CA GLU A 43 -1.26 -14.76 1.38
C GLU A 43 -0.61 -16.01 0.81
N GLU A 44 0.09 -15.83 -0.30
CA GLU A 44 0.71 -16.93 -1.05
C GLU A 44 2.16 -16.55 -1.40
N PRO A 45 3.09 -17.53 -1.43
CA PRO A 45 4.46 -17.28 -1.85
C PRO A 45 4.50 -16.92 -3.35
N PHE A 46 5.53 -16.14 -3.72
CA PHE A 46 5.85 -15.84 -5.10
C PHE A 46 7.14 -16.56 -5.49
N GLU A 47 7.12 -17.22 -6.64
CA GLU A 47 8.32 -17.73 -7.30
C GLU A 47 9.12 -16.59 -7.95
N LEU A 48 10.39 -16.86 -8.27
CA LEU A 48 11.25 -15.86 -8.90
C LEU A 48 10.68 -15.46 -10.27
N GLY A 49 10.36 -14.17 -10.42
CA GLY A 49 9.82 -13.60 -11.66
C GLY A 49 8.29 -13.56 -11.71
N GLU A 50 7.60 -14.08 -10.70
CA GLU A 50 6.15 -13.89 -10.58
C GLU A 50 5.80 -12.45 -10.21
N VAL A 51 4.61 -12.05 -10.64
CA VAL A 51 4.12 -10.68 -10.49
C VAL A 51 2.69 -10.72 -9.96
N SER A 52 2.38 -9.84 -9.01
CA SER A 52 1.01 -9.54 -8.61
C SER A 52 0.63 -8.13 -9.05
N PHE A 53 -0.67 -7.94 -9.26
CA PHE A 53 -1.28 -6.64 -9.48
C PHE A 53 -2.32 -6.40 -8.40
N HIS A 54 -2.34 -5.19 -7.85
CA HIS A 54 -3.35 -4.78 -6.88
C HIS A 54 -3.64 -3.28 -7.08
N TYR A 55 -4.87 -2.87 -6.76
CA TYR A 55 -5.20 -1.45 -6.75
C TYR A 55 -4.45 -0.75 -5.63
N GLY A 56 -4.01 0.50 -5.83
CA GLY A 56 -3.25 1.25 -4.83
C GLY A 56 -3.97 1.45 -3.49
N TRP A 57 -5.30 1.28 -3.46
CA TRP A 57 -6.10 1.31 -2.23
C TRP A 57 -6.33 -0.05 -1.58
N THR A 58 -5.89 -1.15 -2.18
CA THR A 58 -6.03 -2.48 -1.57
C THR A 58 -5.16 -2.56 -0.32
N PHE A 59 -5.75 -2.91 0.83
CA PHE A 59 -4.97 -3.17 2.03
C PHE A 59 -4.10 -4.39 1.83
N HIS A 60 -2.81 -4.22 2.10
CA HIS A 60 -1.80 -5.25 1.99
C HIS A 60 -0.72 -5.03 3.03
N HIS A 61 -0.08 -6.11 3.43
CA HIS A 61 1.08 -6.07 4.33
C HIS A 61 2.06 -7.17 3.93
N ALA A 62 3.28 -7.11 4.46
CA ALA A 62 4.25 -8.19 4.35
C ALA A 62 4.66 -8.64 5.74
N GLY A 63 4.64 -9.96 5.97
CA GLY A 63 5.15 -10.53 7.22
C GLY A 63 6.67 -10.36 7.36
N ALA A 64 7.18 -10.68 8.55
CA ALA A 64 8.62 -10.68 8.80
C ALA A 64 9.33 -11.75 7.96
N ASN A 65 10.55 -11.45 7.51
CA ASN A 65 11.45 -12.43 6.93
C ASN A 65 12.23 -13.11 8.06
N HIS A 66 11.95 -14.38 8.30
CA HIS A 66 12.62 -15.18 9.34
C HIS A 66 13.87 -15.92 8.85
N THR A 67 14.27 -15.70 7.60
CA THR A 67 15.44 -16.36 6.99
C THR A 67 16.68 -15.47 7.04
N THR A 68 17.84 -16.06 6.72
CA THR A 68 19.10 -15.32 6.55
C THR A 68 19.27 -14.75 5.13
N GLN A 69 18.34 -15.02 4.22
CA GLN A 69 18.42 -14.59 2.82
C GLN A 69 17.51 -13.38 2.58
N PRO A 70 17.99 -12.33 1.89
CA PRO A 70 17.15 -11.18 1.58
C PRO A 70 16.12 -11.55 0.51
N ARG A 71 14.85 -11.23 0.76
CA ARG A 71 13.81 -11.24 -0.27
C ARG A 71 13.80 -9.90 -0.99
N ARG A 72 14.12 -9.90 -2.28
CA ARG A 72 14.17 -8.70 -3.12
C ARG A 72 12.93 -8.62 -3.99
N VAL A 73 12.36 -7.43 -4.10
CA VAL A 73 11.18 -7.13 -4.93
C VAL A 73 11.46 -5.87 -5.75
N MET A 74 10.79 -5.74 -6.88
CA MET A 74 10.73 -4.51 -7.66
C MET A 74 9.25 -4.11 -7.78
N THR A 75 8.95 -2.86 -7.46
CA THR A 75 7.60 -2.30 -7.55
C THR A 75 7.51 -1.33 -8.71
N ILE A 76 6.40 -1.37 -9.44
CA ILE A 76 6.05 -0.41 -10.48
C ILE A 76 4.65 0.10 -10.14
N ILE A 77 4.50 1.42 -10.05
CA ILE A 77 3.21 2.08 -9.82
C ILE A 77 2.74 2.63 -11.16
N TYR A 78 1.55 2.21 -11.58
CA TYR A 78 0.87 2.75 -12.75
C TYR A 78 -0.19 3.76 -12.28
N MET A 79 -0.21 4.93 -12.92
CA MET A 79 -1.19 5.98 -12.68
C MET A 79 -1.91 6.30 -13.99
N ASP A 80 -3.12 6.84 -13.89
CA ASP A 80 -3.85 7.34 -15.05
C ASP A 80 -3.07 8.49 -15.71
N GLU A 81 -3.00 8.51 -17.05
CA GLU A 81 -2.22 9.54 -17.76
C GLU A 81 -2.78 10.95 -17.56
N ALA A 82 -4.05 11.08 -17.20
CA ALA A 82 -4.73 12.33 -16.93
C ALA A 82 -4.92 12.58 -15.43
N MET A 83 -4.19 11.86 -14.57
CA MET A 83 -4.24 12.05 -13.12
C MET A 83 -3.73 13.43 -12.75
N GLN A 84 -4.58 14.24 -12.13
CA GLN A 84 -4.20 15.58 -11.68
C GLN A 84 -3.63 15.56 -10.27
N LEU A 85 -2.63 16.39 -10.02
CA LEU A 85 -2.08 16.60 -8.69
C LEU A 85 -3.12 17.26 -7.78
N LYS A 86 -3.47 16.59 -6.69
CA LYS A 86 -4.32 17.17 -5.63
C LYS A 86 -3.48 17.96 -4.62
N ALA A 87 -4.12 18.91 -3.93
CA ALA A 87 -3.50 19.53 -2.76
C ALA A 87 -3.19 18.46 -1.67
N PRO A 88 -2.00 18.49 -1.05
CA PRO A 88 -1.63 17.52 -0.04
C PRO A 88 -2.50 17.67 1.22
N ALA A 89 -3.00 16.54 1.74
CA ALA A 89 -3.81 16.50 2.95
C ALA A 89 -2.97 16.34 4.23
N ASN A 90 -1.69 15.96 4.10
CA ASN A 90 -0.77 15.78 5.21
C ASN A 90 0.68 16.02 4.78
N VAL A 91 1.59 16.07 5.76
CA VAL A 91 3.02 16.34 5.53
C VAL A 91 3.72 15.28 4.69
N HIS A 92 3.22 14.04 4.71
CA HIS A 92 3.81 12.94 3.92
C HIS A 92 3.47 13.09 2.43
N GLN A 93 2.24 13.49 2.09
CA GLN A 93 1.86 13.79 0.71
C GLN A 93 2.64 14.98 0.14
N GLN A 94 2.95 16.00 0.96
CA GLN A 94 3.84 17.08 0.54
C GLN A 94 5.26 16.57 0.28
N ALA A 95 5.81 15.75 1.19
CA ALA A 95 7.14 15.18 1.02
C ALA A 95 7.24 14.28 -0.23
N ASP A 96 6.20 13.50 -0.53
CA ASP A 96 6.13 12.68 -1.73
C ASP A 96 6.09 13.54 -3.00
N TRP A 97 5.33 14.64 -3.00
CA TRP A 97 5.32 15.57 -4.13
C TRP A 97 6.71 16.19 -4.34
N ASP A 98 7.33 16.72 -3.29
CA ASP A 98 8.65 17.36 -3.38
C ASP A 98 9.73 16.40 -3.90
N ALA A 99 9.65 15.12 -3.52
CA ALA A 99 10.61 14.10 -3.90
C ALA A 99 10.37 13.52 -5.31
N TRP A 100 9.12 13.25 -5.67
CA TRP A 100 8.77 12.43 -6.84
C TRP A 100 8.16 13.20 -8.00
N CYS A 101 7.51 14.34 -7.73
CA CYS A 101 6.84 15.15 -8.75
C CYS A 101 7.30 16.64 -8.72
N PRO A 102 8.62 16.93 -8.67
CA PRO A 102 9.09 18.31 -8.60
C PRO A 102 8.66 19.10 -9.85
N GLY A 103 8.01 20.24 -9.63
CA GLY A 103 7.54 21.13 -10.71
C GLY A 103 6.12 20.83 -11.21
N ALA A 104 5.47 19.76 -10.75
CA ALA A 104 4.02 19.58 -10.98
C ALA A 104 3.23 20.66 -10.22
N GLU A 105 2.08 21.08 -10.76
CA GLU A 105 1.19 22.09 -10.17
C GLU A 105 -0.15 21.49 -9.78
N ILE A 106 -0.75 21.97 -8.68
CA ILE A 106 -2.04 21.46 -8.21
C ILE A 106 -3.11 21.72 -9.28
N GLY A 107 -3.86 20.67 -9.63
CA GLY A 107 -4.90 20.69 -10.65
C GLY A 107 -4.39 20.42 -12.07
N GLU A 108 -3.07 20.32 -12.26
CA GLU A 108 -2.45 19.90 -13.52
C GLU A 108 -2.04 18.43 -13.47
N VAL A 109 -1.81 17.87 -14.66
CA VAL A 109 -1.33 16.49 -14.88
C VAL A 109 0.18 16.41 -14.68
#